data_AF-A0A1V4RPJ2-F1
#
_entry.id   AF-A0A1V4RPJ2-F1
#
_cell.length_a   1.000
_cell.length_b   1.000
_cell.length_c   1.000
_cell.angle_alpha   90.00
_cell.angle_beta   90.00
_cell.angle_gamma   90.00
#
_symmetry.space_group_name_H-M   'P 1'
#
loop_
_entity.id
_entity.type
_entity.pdbx_description
1 polymer ?
#
loop_
_entity_poly.entity_id
_entity_poly.type
_entity_poly.pdbx_seq_one_letter_code
_entity_poly.pdbx_strand_id
1 'polypeptide(L)'
;MDNHRGLPLPRRKGNAPVPALPKKGDYNMYILGLQGSPRKKGNSSILLSSFLSEAEKLGAHTQYIDVTRKNIVPCQECGICEKKGYCPLDDDMQEIYPLFRRTDIII
;
A
#
# COMPACT_ATOMS: atom_id res chain seq x y z
N MET A 1 -26.24 18.11 -17.12
CA MET A 1 -25.04 18.44 -17.92
C MET A 1 -23.92 18.62 -16.91
N ASP A 2 -23.41 17.52 -16.35
CA ASP A 2 -22.45 17.59 -15.26
C ASP A 2 -21.03 17.60 -15.84
N ASN A 3 -20.50 18.81 -15.93
CA ASN A 3 -19.24 19.16 -16.55
C ASN A 3 -18.07 18.92 -15.58
N HIS A 4 -18.00 17.72 -14.98
CA HIS A 4 -16.83 17.30 -14.20
C HIS A 4 -15.78 16.74 -15.16
N ARG A 5 -15.18 17.67 -15.92
CA ARG A 5 -13.94 17.43 -16.65
C ARG A 5 -12.93 16.86 -15.66
N GLY A 6 -12.45 15.65 -15.95
CA GLY A 6 -11.41 14.99 -15.17
C GLY A 6 -10.28 15.98 -14.90
N LEU A 7 -10.08 16.30 -13.63
CA LEU A 7 -8.89 17.00 -13.18
C LEU A 7 -7.69 16.19 -13.68
N PRO A 8 -6.73 16.81 -14.38
CA PRO A 8 -5.54 16.11 -14.81
C PRO A 8 -4.83 15.59 -13.56
N LEU A 9 -4.71 14.26 -13.47
CA LEU A 9 -3.98 13.62 -12.38
C LEU A 9 -2.54 14.17 -12.39
N PRO A 10 -1.98 14.53 -11.22
CA PRO A 10 -0.61 15.00 -11.13
C PRO A 10 0.33 13.91 -11.66
N ARG A 11 1.01 14.16 -12.78
CA ARG A 11 2.02 13.24 -13.32
C ARG A 11 3.17 13.12 -12.32
N ARG A 12 3.45 11.91 -11.86
CA ARG A 12 4.52 11.65 -10.90
C ARG A 12 5.89 11.77 -11.60
N LYS A 13 6.87 12.35 -10.91
CA LYS A 13 8.29 12.21 -11.24
C LYS A 13 8.79 10.91 -10.62
N GLY A 14 9.03 9.88 -11.43
CA GLY A 14 9.88 8.73 -11.13
C GLY A 14 9.43 7.83 -9.98
N ASN A 15 9.14 6.56 -10.29
CA ASN A 15 8.96 5.53 -9.26
C ASN A 15 10.26 5.38 -8.47
N ALA A 16 10.22 5.68 -7.17
CA ALA A 16 11.20 5.11 -6.25
C ALA A 16 11.02 3.58 -6.31
N PRO A 17 12.10 2.80 -6.47
CA PRO A 17 11.97 1.35 -6.46
C PRO A 17 11.33 0.92 -5.15
N VAL A 18 10.39 -0.02 -5.22
CA VAL A 18 9.88 -0.71 -4.03
C VAL A 18 11.10 -1.14 -3.23
N PRO A 19 11.25 -0.72 -1.95
CA PRO A 19 12.38 -1.15 -1.14
C PRO A 19 12.51 -2.66 -1.27
N ALA A 20 13.74 -3.14 -1.49
CA ALA A 20 13.96 -4.57 -1.69
C ALA A 20 13.40 -5.31 -0.48
N LEU A 21 12.26 -5.99 -0.68
CA LEU A 21 11.65 -6.78 0.38
C LEU A 21 12.60 -7.93 0.73
N PRO A 22 12.71 -8.28 2.02
CA PRO A 22 13.51 -9.43 2.45
C PRO A 22 13.05 -10.69 1.71
N LYS A 23 13.98 -11.62 1.50
CA LYS A 23 13.68 -12.84 0.75
C LYS A 23 12.72 -13.70 1.56
N LYS A 24 11.73 -14.30 0.90
CA LYS A 24 10.82 -15.26 1.55
C LYS A 24 11.68 -16.43 2.08
N GLY A 25 11.77 -16.56 3.40
CA GLY A 25 12.73 -17.43 4.09
C GLY A 25 13.54 -16.72 5.19
N ASP A 26 13.69 -15.40 5.13
CA ASP A 26 14.32 -14.59 6.19
C ASP A 26 13.36 -14.31 7.37
N TYR A 27 12.07 -14.63 7.19
CA TYR A 27 11.00 -14.44 8.15
C TYR A 27 9.97 -15.58 8.03
N ASN A 28 9.30 -15.89 9.14
CA ASN A 28 8.27 -16.93 9.17
C ASN A 28 6.90 -16.43 8.71
N MET A 29 6.69 -15.10 8.70
CA MET A 29 5.44 -14.46 8.32
C MET A 29 5.70 -13.02 7.89
N TYR A 30 5.03 -12.55 6.83
CA TYR A 30 5.03 -11.13 6.44
C TYR A 30 3.67 -10.49 6.71
N ILE A 31 3.68 -9.45 7.54
CA ILE A 31 2.49 -8.67 7.91
C ILE A 31 2.59 -7.26 7.35
N LEU A 32 1.56 -6.84 6.61
CA LEU A 32 1.42 -5.48 6.10
C LEU A 32 0.32 -4.75 6.86
N GLY A 33 0.71 -3.72 7.62
CA GLY A 33 -0.22 -2.83 8.30
C GLY A 33 -0.56 -1.60 7.47
N LEU A 34 -1.85 -1.37 7.25
CA LEU A 34 -2.40 -0.23 6.53
C LEU A 34 -3.03 0.75 7.51
N GLN A 35 -2.38 1.90 7.73
CA GLN A 35 -2.97 2.97 8.50
C GLN A 35 -3.84 3.85 7.60
N GLY A 36 -5.14 3.82 7.85
CA GLY A 36 -6.15 4.61 7.12
C GLY A 36 -6.68 5.83 7.88
N SER A 37 -6.19 6.13 9.09
CA SER A 37 -6.71 7.25 9.87
C SER A 37 -5.96 8.55 9.56
N PRO A 38 -6.64 9.63 9.15
CA PRO A 38 -5.96 10.88 8.82
C PRO A 38 -5.30 11.55 10.03
N ARG A 39 -5.69 11.14 11.25
CA ARG A 39 -5.18 11.66 12.52
C ARG A 39 -3.79 11.12 12.78
N LYS A 40 -2.79 12.02 12.82
CA LYS A 40 -1.43 11.69 13.23
C LYS A 40 -1.41 11.31 14.71
N LYS A 41 -0.68 10.25 15.06
CA LYS A 41 -0.54 9.76 16.45
C LYS A 41 -1.89 9.52 17.16
N GLY A 42 -2.92 9.17 16.39
CA GLY A 42 -4.23 8.81 16.92
C GLY A 42 -4.32 7.33 17.32
N ASN A 43 -5.45 6.95 17.90
CA ASN A 43 -5.70 5.59 18.41
C ASN A 43 -5.35 4.51 17.37
N SER A 44 -5.82 4.65 16.13
CA SER A 44 -5.55 3.66 15.07
C SER A 44 -4.06 3.52 14.75
N SER A 45 -3.30 4.63 14.67
CA SER A 45 -1.86 4.54 14.43
C SER A 45 -1.12 3.90 15.61
N ILE A 46 -1.55 4.21 16.84
CA ILE A 46 -0.93 3.64 18.05
C ILE A 46 -1.20 2.13 18.09
N LEU A 47 -2.46 1.71 17.97
CA LEU A 47 -2.84 0.30 17.97
C LEU A 47 -2.11 -0.50 16.89
N LEU A 48 -2.09 0.00 15.65
CA LEU A 48 -1.40 -0.66 14.56
C LEU A 48 0.11 -0.76 14.82
N SER A 49 0.74 0.33 15.28
CA SER A 49 2.18 0.33 15.58
C SER A 49 2.54 -0.64 16.71
N SER A 50 1.72 -0.72 17.76
CA SER A 50 1.93 -1.65 18.87
C SER A 50 1.78 -3.10 18.40
N PHE A 51 0.76 -3.39 17.60
CA PHE A 51 0.55 -4.73 17.04
C PHE A 51 1.75 -5.19 16.18
N LEU A 52 2.19 -4.36 15.23
CA LEU A 52 3.30 -4.70 14.35
C LEU A 52 4.62 -4.84 15.12
N SER A 53 4.85 -3.98 16.13
CA SER A 53 6.03 -4.05 16.99
C SER A 53 6.10 -5.37 17.77
N GLU A 54 4.99 -5.81 18.37
CA GLU A 54 4.97 -7.11 19.05
C GLU A 54 5.10 -8.28 18.07
N ALA A 55 4.48 -8.21 16.89
CA ALA A 55 4.63 -9.26 15.87
C ALA A 55 6.08 -9.37 15.36
N GLU A 56 6.78 -8.24 15.19
CA GLU A 56 8.18 -8.22 14.81
C GLU A 56 9.08 -8.87 15.86
N LYS A 57 8.83 -8.60 17.16
CA LYS A 57 9.53 -9.27 18.26
C LYS A 57 9.32 -10.79 18.28
N LEU A 58 8.19 -11.26 17.77
CA LEU A 58 7.88 -12.69 17.61
C LEU A 58 8.43 -13.30 16.32
N GLY A 59 9.20 -12.55 15.53
CA GLY A 59 9.90 -13.02 14.34
C GLY A 59 9.13 -12.85 13.02
N ALA A 60 8.03 -12.08 13.01
CA ALA A 60 7.40 -11.68 11.76
C ALA A 60 8.19 -10.54 11.11
N HIS A 61 8.26 -10.52 9.78
CA HIS A 61 8.60 -9.30 9.06
C HIS A 61 7.35 -8.42 9.02
N THR A 62 7.46 -7.17 9.46
CA THR A 62 6.32 -6.24 9.44
C THR A 62 6.64 -5.02 8.59
N GLN A 63 5.62 -4.48 7.93
CA GLN A 63 5.72 -3.22 7.20
C GLN A 63 4.48 -2.37 7.45
N TYR A 64 4.69 -1.08 7.72
CA TYR A 64 3.64 -0.11 7.98
C TYR A 64 3.49 0.85 6.79
N ILE A 65 2.26 1.08 6.34
CA ILE A 65 1.94 2.05 5.28
C ILE A 65 0.91 3.04 5.82
N ASP A 66 1.27 4.33 5.81
CA ASP A 66 0.29 5.41 5.99
C ASP A 66 -0.39 5.68 4.64
N VAL A 67 -1.54 5.03 4.42
CA VAL A 67 -2.34 5.14 3.19
C VAL A 67 -2.87 6.56 3.02
N THR A 68 -3.07 7.30 4.11
CA THR A 68 -3.58 8.67 4.09
C THR A 68 -2.60 9.70 3.51
N ARG A 69 -1.35 9.28 3.28
CA ARG A 69 -0.29 10.10 2.65
C ARG A 69 0.05 9.63 1.25
N LYS A 70 -0.61 8.58 0.76
CA LYS A 70 -0.41 8.05 -0.58
C LYS A 70 -1.37 8.74 -1.55
N ASN A 71 -0.89 9.00 -2.76
CA ASN A 71 -1.73 9.43 -3.87
C ASN A 71 -2.30 8.18 -4.55
N ILE A 72 -3.50 7.77 -4.14
CA ILE A 72 -4.20 6.59 -4.68
C ILE A 72 -5.47 7.06 -5.36
N VAL A 73 -5.63 6.67 -6.62
CA VAL A 73 -6.79 7.00 -7.44
C VAL A 73 -7.78 5.84 -7.36
N PRO A 74 -9.10 6.11 -7.26
CA PRO A 74 -10.09 5.03 -7.30
C PRO A 74 -10.02 4.26 -8.62
N CYS A 75 -10.38 2.98 -8.58
CA CYS A 75 -10.52 2.17 -9.79
C CYS A 75 -11.47 2.87 -10.78
N GLN A 76 -11.08 2.92 -12.05
CA GLN A 76 -11.84 3.58 -13.12
C GLN A 76 -12.62 2.60 -14.01
N GLU A 77 -12.74 1.32 -13.60
CA GLU A 77 -13.40 0.27 -14.38
C GLU A 77 -12.91 0.17 -15.84
N CYS A 78 -11.62 0.45 -16.07
CA CYS A 78 -11.06 0.47 -17.43
C CYS A 78 -10.82 -0.94 -18.02
N GLY A 79 -10.92 -2.00 -17.22
CA GLY A 79 -10.74 -3.41 -17.65
C GLY A 79 -9.33 -3.80 -18.13
N ILE A 80 -8.34 -2.90 -18.08
CA ILE A 80 -6.99 -3.19 -18.60
C ILE A 80 -6.25 -4.24 -17.75
N CYS A 81 -6.46 -4.21 -16.43
CA CYS A 81 -5.82 -5.14 -15.49
C CYS A 81 -6.23 -6.60 -15.74
N GLU A 82 -7.44 -6.86 -16.20
CA GLU A 82 -7.91 -8.21 -16.55
C GLU A 82 -7.14 -8.81 -17.73
N LYS A 83 -6.73 -7.96 -18.69
CA LYS A 83 -6.01 -8.40 -19.89
C LYS A 83 -4.49 -8.45 -19.68
N LYS A 84 -3.95 -7.48 -18.93
CA LYS A 84 -2.48 -7.29 -18.80
C LYS A 84 -1.90 -7.79 -17.47
N GLY A 85 -2.74 -8.07 -16.47
CA GLY A 85 -2.31 -8.47 -15.13
C GLY A 85 -1.74 -7.33 -14.27
N TYR A 86 -1.84 -6.08 -14.70
CA TYR A 86 -1.44 -4.90 -13.94
C TYR A 86 -2.37 -3.71 -14.20
N CYS A 87 -2.56 -2.86 -13.19
CA CYS A 87 -3.34 -1.62 -13.31
C CYS A 87 -2.51 -0.55 -14.04
N PRO A 88 -3.05 0.13 -15.07
CA PRO A 88 -2.32 1.17 -15.81
C PRO A 88 -2.34 2.54 -15.13
N LEU A 89 -3.05 2.71 -14.00
CA LEU A 89 -3.10 3.97 -13.27
C LEU A 89 -1.73 4.29 -12.67
N ASP A 90 -1.21 5.48 -12.98
CA ASP A 90 0.05 5.98 -12.44
C ASP A 90 -0.20 6.63 -11.08
N ASP A 91 -0.30 5.78 -10.06
CA ASP A 91 -0.55 6.17 -8.68
C ASP A 91 0.29 5.32 -7.71
N ASP A 92 0.14 5.56 -6.41
CA ASP A 92 0.95 4.89 -5.40
C ASP A 92 0.59 3.40 -5.22
N MET A 93 -0.49 2.90 -5.85
CA MET A 93 -0.81 1.47 -5.81
C MET A 93 0.23 0.62 -6.54
N GLN A 94 0.98 1.19 -7.49
CA GLN A 94 2.06 0.48 -8.18
C GLN A 94 3.14 -0.02 -7.21
N GLU A 95 3.39 0.72 -6.12
CA GLU A 95 4.30 0.31 -5.05
C GLU A 95 3.65 -0.71 -4.09
N ILE A 96 2.32 -0.68 -3.97
CA ILE A 96 1.56 -1.48 -2.99
C ILE A 96 1.17 -2.86 -3.54
N TYR A 97 0.81 -2.99 -4.82
CA TYR A 97 0.43 -4.27 -5.43
C TYR A 97 1.47 -5.39 -5.26
N PRO A 98 2.80 -5.14 -5.37
CA PRO A 98 3.79 -6.18 -5.09
C PRO A 98 3.82 -6.60 -3.62
N LEU A 99 3.49 -5.71 -2.68
CA LEU A 99 3.42 -6.00 -1.25
C LEU A 99 2.27 -6.97 -0.98
N PHE A 100 1.06 -6.63 -1.45
CA PHE A 100 -0.12 -7.51 -1.33
C PHE A 100 0.12 -8.92 -1.87
N ARG A 101 0.88 -9.06 -2.96
CA ARG A 101 1.21 -10.38 -3.53
C ARG A 101 2.16 -11.21 -2.67
N ARG A 102 2.92 -10.60 -1.77
CA ARG A 102 3.92 -11.27 -0.94
C ARG A 102 3.49 -11.43 0.52
N THR A 103 2.63 -10.53 1.00
CA THR A 103 2.15 -10.50 2.37
C THR A 103 1.28 -11.71 2.71
N ASP A 104 1.48 -12.29 3.89
CA ASP A 104 0.67 -13.38 4.42
C ASP A 104 -0.55 -12.84 5.20
N ILE A 105 -0.40 -11.69 5.89
CA ILE A 105 -1.47 -11.04 6.66
C ILE A 105 -1.53 -9.53 6.37
N ILE A 106 -2.72 -9.03 6.02
CA ILE A 106 -3.01 -7.59 5.88
C ILE A 106 -3.90 -7.15 7.04
N ILE A 107 -3.54 -6.05 7.71
CA ILE A 107 -4.29 -5.46 8.84
C ILE A 107 -4.54 -3.97 8.58
#